data_AF-A0A7D9D9B1-F1
#
_entry.id   AF-A0A7D9D9B1-F1
#
_cell.length_a   1.000
_cell.length_b   1.000
_cell.length_c   1.000
_cell.angle_alpha   90.00
_cell.angle_beta   90.00
_cell.angle_gamma   90.00
#
_symmetry.space_group_name_H-M   'P 1'
#
loop_
_entity.id
_entity.type
_entity.pdbx_description
1 polymer ?
#
loop_
_entity_poly.entity_id
_entity_poly.type
_entity_poly.pdbx_seq_one_letter_code
_entity_poly.pdbx_strand_id
1 'polypeptide(L)'
;MPWMFALDRVNYARWLSVHVRDMQSLSLTHPSVYQQFTSGAIVVNISARAFSSIALDHAHEQANASIKGDGGAVGLTENPHALRRWMIGGPELARMVNEYEDQSLLKKKETKKQHHDQMPSVQKK
;
A
#
# COMPACT_ATOMS: atom_id res chain seq x y z
N MET A 1 -19.76 -14.79 16.69
CA MET A 1 -18.76 -15.79 16.23
C MET A 1 -19.29 -16.89 15.30
N PRO A 2 -20.59 -17.29 15.29
CA PRO A 2 -21.07 -18.37 14.41
C PRO A 2 -20.72 -18.18 12.92
N TRP A 3 -20.71 -16.94 12.44
CA TRP A 3 -20.41 -16.58 11.05
C TRP A 3 -19.00 -16.96 10.58
N MET A 4 -17.97 -16.90 11.45
CA MET A 4 -16.62 -17.32 11.05
C MET A 4 -16.53 -18.84 10.84
N PHE A 5 -17.31 -19.62 11.59
CA PHE A 5 -17.41 -21.06 11.39
C PHE A 5 -18.30 -21.39 10.17
N ALA A 6 -19.39 -20.63 9.97
CA ALA A 6 -20.26 -20.80 8.81
C ALA A 6 -19.59 -20.46 7.47
N LEU A 7 -18.58 -19.57 7.48
CA LEU A 7 -17.80 -19.18 6.30
C LEU A 7 -16.48 -19.95 6.15
N ASP A 8 -16.30 -21.03 6.91
CA ASP A 8 -15.09 -21.86 6.96
C ASP A 8 -13.79 -21.06 7.21
N ARG A 9 -13.88 -20.05 8.09
CA ARG A 9 -12.77 -19.18 8.51
C ARG A 9 -12.31 -19.51 9.93
N VAL A 10 -12.07 -20.79 10.21
CA VAL A 10 -11.77 -21.30 11.56
C VAL A 10 -10.51 -20.67 12.18
N ASN A 11 -9.47 -20.42 11.37
CA ASN A 11 -8.25 -19.74 11.83
C ASN A 11 -8.52 -18.32 12.34
N TYR A 12 -9.42 -17.60 11.69
CA TYR A 12 -9.83 -16.27 12.12
C TYR A 12 -10.71 -16.34 13.37
N ALA A 13 -11.58 -17.35 13.48
CA ALA A 13 -12.42 -17.54 14.67
C ALA A 13 -11.60 -17.64 15.97
N ARG A 14 -10.44 -18.32 15.93
CA ARG A 14 -9.51 -18.45 17.07
C ARG A 14 -8.92 -17.11 17.51
N TRP A 15 -8.43 -16.30 16.57
CA TRP A 15 -7.75 -15.04 16.89
C TRP A 15 -8.71 -13.87 17.10
N LEU A 16 -9.90 -13.92 16.49
CA LEU A 16 -10.87 -12.84 16.57
C LEU A 16 -11.38 -12.63 18.00
N SER A 17 -11.54 -13.68 18.81
CA SER A 17 -11.97 -13.53 20.21
C SER A 17 -10.91 -12.82 21.05
N VAL A 18 -9.63 -13.15 20.84
CA VAL A 18 -8.49 -12.47 21.46
C VAL A 18 -8.45 -11.01 21.01
N HIS A 19 -8.53 -10.77 19.70
CA HIS A 19 -8.54 -9.42 19.15
C HIS A 19 -9.69 -8.56 19.69
N VAL A 20 -10.92 -9.09 19.76
CA VAL A 20 -12.08 -8.35 20.32
C VAL A 20 -11.84 -8.00 21.78
N ARG A 21 -11.31 -8.93 22.58
CA ARG A 21 -10.96 -8.67 23.98
C ARG A 21 -9.90 -7.57 24.10
N ASP A 22 -8.85 -7.64 23.29
CA ASP A 22 -7.78 -6.65 23.30
C ASP A 22 -8.33 -5.27 22.95
N MET A 23 -9.15 -5.17 21.89
CA MET A 23 -9.82 -3.93 21.49
C MET A 23 -10.74 -3.36 22.58
N GLN A 24 -11.46 -4.21 23.32
CA GLN A 24 -12.28 -3.79 24.46
C GLN A 24 -11.44 -3.21 25.62
N SER A 25 -10.23 -3.74 25.82
CA SER A 25 -9.30 -3.29 26.86
C SER A 25 -8.39 -2.14 26.42
N LEU A 26 -8.45 -1.73 25.15
CA LEU A 26 -7.49 -0.83 24.53
C LEU A 26 -7.46 0.54 25.18
N SER A 27 -8.62 1.07 25.60
CA SER A 27 -8.72 2.36 26.30
C SER A 27 -7.99 2.38 27.65
N LEU A 28 -7.90 1.23 28.32
CA LEU A 28 -7.24 1.07 29.61
C LEU A 28 -5.76 0.75 29.44
N THR A 29 -5.42 -0.13 28.50
CA THR A 29 -4.04 -0.63 28.33
C THR A 29 -3.18 0.33 27.49
N HIS A 30 -3.77 0.97 26.46
CA HIS A 30 -3.07 1.83 25.50
C HIS A 30 -3.94 3.04 25.10
N PRO A 31 -4.18 3.98 26.04
CA PRO A 31 -5.11 5.11 25.84
C PRO A 31 -4.74 6.00 24.64
N SER A 32 -3.46 6.18 24.36
CA SER A 32 -2.99 6.97 23.21
C SER A 32 -3.38 6.33 21.87
N VAL A 33 -3.28 5.00 21.77
CA VAL A 33 -3.68 4.24 20.58
C VAL A 33 -5.21 4.28 20.43
N TYR A 34 -5.94 4.10 21.53
CA TYR A 34 -7.40 4.22 21.54
C TYR A 34 -7.89 5.59 21.06
N GLN A 35 -7.21 6.66 21.46
CA GLN A 35 -7.51 8.02 20.99
C GLN A 35 -7.34 8.14 19.47
N GLN A 36 -6.27 7.59 18.90
CA GLN A 36 -6.02 7.61 17.45
C GLN A 36 -7.04 6.76 16.67
N PHE A 37 -7.44 5.61 17.22
CA PHE A 37 -8.53 4.81 16.64
C PHE A 37 -9.84 5.60 16.60
N THR A 38 -10.17 6.28 17.70
CA THR A 38 -11.42 7.04 17.83
C THR A 38 -11.43 8.29 16.96
N SER A 39 -10.28 8.92 16.74
CA SER A 39 -10.14 10.06 15.81
C SER A 39 -10.16 9.66 14.33
N GLY A 40 -10.16 8.35 14.02
CA GLY A 40 -10.13 7.86 12.65
C GLY A 40 -8.74 7.83 12.01
N ALA A 41 -7.66 7.97 12.80
CA ALA A 41 -6.26 7.91 12.33
C ALA A 41 -5.79 6.47 12.03
N ILE A 42 -6.64 5.72 11.35
CA ILE A 42 -6.45 4.31 10.95
C ILE A 42 -6.64 4.10 9.45
N VAL A 43 -7.07 5.16 8.77
CA VAL A 43 -7.26 5.22 7.33
C VAL A 43 -6.44 6.36 6.74
N VAL A 44 -6.05 6.21 5.49
CA VAL A 44 -5.34 7.22 4.71
C VAL A 44 -6.00 7.41 3.36
N ASN A 45 -5.83 8.60 2.78
CA ASN A 45 -6.33 8.91 1.44
C ASN A 45 -5.14 8.96 0.49
N ILE A 46 -5.04 7.97 -0.40
CA ILE A 46 -4.04 8.00 -1.47
C ILE A 46 -4.44 9.02 -2.55
N SER A 47 -5.74 9.14 -2.81
CA SER A 47 -6.28 10.06 -3.81
C SER A 47 -7.08 11.18 -3.16
N ALA A 48 -7.23 12.30 -3.86
CA ALA A 48 -8.10 13.41 -3.44
C ALA A 48 -9.60 13.14 -3.73
N ARG A 49 -9.97 11.95 -4.20
CA ARG A 49 -11.36 11.62 -4.52
C ARG A 49 -12.17 11.43 -3.24
N ALA A 50 -13.44 11.80 -3.29
CA ALA A 50 -14.37 11.50 -2.20
C ALA A 50 -14.46 9.98 -1.96
N PHE A 51 -14.63 9.58 -0.70
CA PHE A 51 -14.75 8.17 -0.29
C PHE A 51 -13.56 7.27 -0.68
N SER A 52 -12.35 7.83 -0.80
CA SER A 52 -11.14 7.06 -1.14
C SER A 52 -10.24 6.73 0.05
N SER A 53 -10.75 6.84 1.28
CA SER A 53 -10.02 6.45 2.48
C SER A 53 -9.88 4.94 2.52
N ILE A 54 -8.65 4.45 2.70
CA ILE A 54 -8.34 3.03 2.83
C ILE A 54 -7.61 2.77 4.13
N ALA A 55 -7.73 1.56 4.68
CA ALA A 55 -6.98 1.16 5.86
C ALA A 55 -5.46 1.29 5.63
N LEU A 56 -4.73 1.67 6.67
CA LEU A 56 -3.26 1.83 6.63
C LEU A 56 -2.52 0.59 6.09
N ASP A 57 -2.95 -0.61 6.49
CA ASP A 57 -2.34 -1.87 6.03
C ASP A 57 -2.52 -2.06 4.51
N HIS A 58 -3.71 -1.76 4.00
CA HIS A 58 -4.00 -1.81 2.57
C HIS A 58 -3.17 -0.75 1.80
N ALA A 59 -3.00 0.45 2.35
CA ALA A 59 -2.14 1.46 1.74
C ALA A 59 -0.68 1.02 1.67
N HIS A 60 -0.16 0.40 2.73
CA HIS A 60 1.18 -0.18 2.73
C HIS A 60 1.32 -1.34 1.76
N GLU A 61 0.30 -2.18 1.61
CA GLU A 61 0.31 -3.26 0.64
C GLU A 61 0.37 -2.73 -0.80
N GLN A 62 -0.45 -1.71 -1.12
CA GLN A 62 -0.41 -1.04 -2.43
C GLN A 62 0.94 -0.37 -2.70
N ALA A 63 1.49 0.35 -1.72
CA ALA A 63 2.79 1.00 -1.85
C ALA A 63 3.91 -0.02 -2.10
N ASN A 64 3.86 -1.17 -1.42
CA ASN A 64 4.85 -2.21 -1.57
C ASN A 64 4.61 -3.11 -2.80
N ALA A 65 3.51 -2.95 -3.54
CA ALA A 65 3.22 -3.78 -4.70
C ALA A 65 4.24 -3.54 -5.83
N SER A 66 4.72 -2.31 -6.02
CA SER A 66 5.70 -1.96 -7.07
C SER A 66 7.09 -2.53 -6.81
N ILE A 67 7.43 -2.79 -5.54
CA ILE A 67 8.74 -3.33 -5.13
C ILE A 67 8.72 -4.85 -4.95
N LYS A 68 7.54 -5.47 -4.86
CA LYS A 68 7.38 -6.92 -4.82
C LYS A 68 7.39 -7.44 -6.25
N GLY A 69 8.34 -8.32 -6.59
CA GLY A 69 8.28 -9.08 -7.84
C GLY A 69 7.15 -10.12 -7.82
N ASP A 70 6.91 -10.80 -8.95
CA ASP A 70 5.83 -11.80 -9.13
C ASP A 70 5.84 -12.94 -8.09
N GLY A 71 6.96 -13.19 -7.41
CA GLY A 71 7.09 -14.19 -6.36
C GLY A 71 6.73 -13.73 -4.94
N GLY A 72 6.33 -12.46 -4.74
CA GLY A 72 6.08 -11.90 -3.42
C GLY A 72 7.36 -11.73 -2.57
N ALA A 73 7.17 -11.46 -1.27
CA ALA A 73 8.28 -11.33 -0.32
C ALA A 73 8.42 -12.63 0.50
N VAL A 74 9.39 -13.48 0.15
CA VAL A 74 9.64 -14.76 0.85
C VAL A 74 10.71 -14.56 1.93
N GLY A 75 10.50 -15.16 3.11
CA GLY A 75 11.46 -15.16 4.23
C GLY A 75 11.61 -13.83 4.98
N LEU A 76 10.88 -12.78 4.57
CA LEU A 76 10.98 -11.46 5.17
C LEU A 76 10.49 -11.42 6.62
N THR A 77 9.46 -12.20 6.95
CA THR A 77 8.84 -12.25 8.28
C THR A 77 9.65 -13.04 9.30
N GLU A 78 10.64 -13.82 8.87
CA GLU A 78 11.46 -14.69 9.73
C GLU A 78 12.61 -13.93 10.39
N ASN A 79 12.97 -12.75 9.86
CA ASN A 79 14.00 -11.89 10.42
C ASN A 79 13.41 -10.51 10.79
N PRO A 80 13.23 -10.22 12.10
CA PRO A 80 12.67 -8.95 12.58
C PRO A 80 13.41 -7.70 12.08
N HIS A 81 14.73 -7.78 11.86
CA HIS A 81 15.51 -6.67 11.33
C HIS A 81 15.31 -6.47 9.83
N ALA A 82 15.14 -7.57 9.08
CA ALA A 82 14.78 -7.49 7.66
C ALA A 82 13.37 -6.92 7.50
N LEU A 83 12.41 -7.41 8.29
CA LEU A 83 11.05 -6.91 8.32
C LEU A 83 10.99 -5.42 8.66
N ARG A 84 11.71 -4.97 9.70
CA ARG A 84 11.78 -3.55 10.06
C ARG A 84 12.35 -2.69 8.92
N ARG A 85 13.45 -3.12 8.30
CA ARG A 85 14.03 -2.41 7.15
C ARG A 85 13.06 -2.34 5.99
N TRP A 86 12.30 -3.39 5.72
CA TRP A 86 11.28 -3.41 4.68
C TRP A 86 10.09 -2.51 4.98
N MET A 87 9.58 -2.53 6.22
CA MET A 87 8.45 -1.68 6.64
C MET A 87 8.75 -0.19 6.48
N ILE A 88 10.01 0.21 6.65
CA ILE A 88 10.43 1.62 6.53
C ILE A 88 10.92 1.93 5.10
N GLY A 89 11.80 1.08 4.56
CA GLY A 89 12.49 1.33 3.30
C GLY A 89 11.67 0.97 2.05
N GLY A 90 10.72 0.03 2.16
CA GLY A 90 9.87 -0.38 1.05
C GLY A 90 9.05 0.77 0.48
N PRO A 91 8.23 1.46 1.30
CA PRO A 91 7.46 2.61 0.86
C PRO A 91 8.31 3.75 0.29
N GLU A 92 9.48 4.03 0.89
CA GLU A 92 10.39 5.07 0.39
C GLU A 92 11.01 4.71 -0.96
N LEU A 93 11.41 3.44 -1.14
CA LEU A 93 11.93 2.98 -2.43
C LEU A 93 10.84 3.03 -3.50
N ALA A 94 9.61 2.63 -3.18
CA ALA A 94 8.46 2.75 -4.07
C ALA A 94 8.19 4.21 -4.47
N ARG A 95 8.27 5.15 -3.51
CA ARG A 95 8.15 6.58 -3.77
C ARG A 95 9.24 7.08 -4.72
N MET A 96 10.51 6.73 -4.48
CA MET A 96 11.63 7.13 -5.34
C MET A 96 11.50 6.60 -6.77
N VAL A 97 11.07 5.35 -6.94
CA VAL A 97 10.81 4.75 -8.26
C VAL A 97 9.70 5.49 -8.99
N ASN A 98 8.57 5.73 -8.32
CA ASN A 98 7.45 6.49 -8.90
C ASN A 98 7.87 7.90 -9.33
N GLU A 99 8.60 8.63 -8.48
CA GLU A 99 9.11 9.97 -8.81
C GLU A 99 10.04 9.96 -10.03
N TYR A 100 10.90 8.96 -10.14
CA TYR A 100 11.77 8.79 -11.30
C TYR A 100 10.98 8.50 -12.59
N GLU A 101 10.01 7.59 -12.51
CA GLU A 101 9.15 7.25 -13.65
C GLU A 101 8.36 8.46 -14.13
N ASP A 102 7.75 9.23 -13.22
CA ASP A 102 7.00 10.45 -13.55
C ASP A 102 7.89 11.48 -14.27
N GLN A 103 9.11 11.72 -13.76
CA GLN A 103 10.08 12.61 -14.41
C GLN A 103 10.50 12.09 -15.80
N SER A 104 10.67 10.78 -15.95
CA SER A 104 11.01 10.16 -17.24
C SER A 104 9.88 10.29 -18.26
N LEU A 105 8.62 10.19 -17.83
CA LEU A 105 7.43 10.32 -18.66
C LEU A 105 7.20 11.78 -19.07
N LEU A 106 7.47 12.73 -18.18
CA LEU A 106 7.48 14.16 -18.50
C LEU A 106 8.53 14.47 -19.59
N LYS A 107 9.76 13.96 -19.45
CA LYS A 107 10.80 14.08 -20.51
C LYS A 107 10.39 13.45 -21.84
N LYS A 108 9.71 12.29 -21.83
CA LYS A 108 9.14 11.66 -23.04
C LYS A 108 8.01 12.50 -23.68
N LYS A 109 7.18 13.18 -22.88
CA LYS A 109 6.13 14.08 -23.39
C LYS A 109 6.73 15.36 -23.99
N GLU A 110 7.80 15.90 -23.42
CA GLU A 110 8.51 17.06 -23.99
C GLU A 110 9.20 16.73 -25.32
N THR A 111 9.84 15.55 -25.42
CA THR A 111 10.48 15.09 -26.67
C THR A 111 9.47 14.71 -27.76
N LYS A 112 8.26 14.28 -27.40
CA LYS A 112 7.15 14.04 -28.34
C LYS A 112 6.43 15.29 -28.85
N LYS A 113 6.91 16.51 -28.53
CA LYS A 113 6.41 17.75 -29.16
C LYS A 113 6.93 18.01 -30.57
N GLN A 114 7.63 17.07 -31.20
CA GLN A 114 7.84 17.15 -32.64
C GLN A 114 6.53 16.79 -33.35
N HIS A 115 5.92 17.80 -33.98
CA HIS A 115 4.76 17.64 -34.84
C HIS A 115 5.08 16.66 -35.97
N HIS A 116 4.09 15.85 -36.37
CA HIS A 116 4.19 14.95 -37.54
C HIS A 116 4.65 15.71 -38.81
N ASP A 117 4.42 17.02 -38.87
CA ASP A 117 4.82 17.89 -39.98
C ASP A 117 6.33 18.22 -40.02
N GLN A 118 7.11 17.81 -39.01
CA GLN A 118 8.57 18.03 -38.96
C GLN A 118 9.40 16.88 -39.55
N MET A 119 8.75 15.84 -40.10
CA MET A 119 9.45 14.76 -40.80
C MET A 119 9.06 14.78 -42.29
N PRO A 120 10.04 14.69 -43.22
CA PRO A 120 9.73 14.59 -44.64
C PRO A 120 8.83 13.37 -44.89
N SER A 121 7.75 13.54 -45.67
CA SER A 121 6.87 12.44 -46.05
C SER A 121 7.67 11.40 -46.83
N VAL A 122 7.90 10.23 -46.23
CA VAL A 122 8.56 9.11 -46.91
C VAL A 122 7.48 8.23 -47.52
N GLN A 123 7.20 8.42 -48.81
CA GLN A 123 6.52 7.39 -49.60
C GLN A 123 7.55 6.29 -49.92
N LYS A 124 7.26 5.06 -49.49
CA LYS A 124 8.02 3.88 -49.92
C LYS A 124 7.72 3.63 -51.40
N LYS A 125 8.77 3.50 -52.20
CA LYS A 125 8.72 2.99 -53.58
C LYS A 125 8.47 1.49 -53.60
#